data_AF-A0AA96JR46-F1
#
_entry.id   AF-A0AA96JR46-F1
#
_cell.length_a   1.000
_cell.length_b   1.000
_cell.length_c   1.000
_cell.angle_alpha   90.00
_cell.angle_beta   90.00
_cell.angle_gamma   90.00
#
_symmetry.space_group_name_H-M   'P 1'
#
loop_
_entity.id
_entity.type
_entity.pdbx_description
1 polymer ?
#
loop_
_entity_poly.entity_id
_entity_poly.type
_entity_poly.pdbx_seq_one_letter_code
_entity_poly.pdbx_strand_id
1 'polypeptide(L)'
;MTTRRFSPFAGLLPLSFAACLGLGLTAVTAQAQLETEPHPLDTFIKGITNFSQPTGIRGTVRYIEQDRQTLWLNWEQRSDERPLFESGWKLVPGDATLAVQPRDSEQWEKLSNLSKGLPLELIVQDDGKGHRHILSFEDISGPPKIPL
;
A
#
# COMPACT_ATOMS: atom_id res chain seq x y z
N MET A 1 -78.95 -20.67 15.62
CA MET A 1 -79.35 -22.04 16.01
C MET A 1 -78.37 -23.02 15.38
N THR A 2 -77.75 -24.03 16.00
CA THR A 2 -77.64 -24.52 17.38
C THR A 2 -76.50 -25.56 17.36
N THR A 3 -75.43 -25.35 18.15
CA THR A 3 -74.57 -26.35 18.83
C THR A 3 -73.61 -27.24 17.97
N ARG A 4 -72.42 -27.69 18.39
CA ARG A 4 -71.83 -28.15 19.68
C ARG A 4 -70.29 -27.92 19.66
N ARG A 5 -69.67 -27.33 20.72
CA ARG A 5 -68.94 -27.95 21.88
C ARG A 5 -67.68 -28.77 21.47
N PHE A 6 -66.50 -28.70 22.09
CA PHE A 6 -65.94 -28.08 23.31
C PHE A 6 -64.39 -28.12 23.20
N SER A 7 -63.71 -27.06 23.67
CA SER A 7 -62.29 -27.03 24.09
C SER A 7 -62.15 -27.50 25.57
N PRO A 8 -61.05 -27.24 26.30
CA PRO A 8 -59.60 -27.46 26.11
C PRO A 8 -59.01 -28.24 27.33
N PHE A 9 -57.66 -28.25 27.48
CA PHE A 9 -56.80 -28.46 28.68
C PHE A 9 -55.65 -29.43 28.30
N ALA A 10 -54.47 -28.98 27.91
CA ALA A 10 -53.41 -28.30 28.68
C ALA A 10 -52.90 -29.14 29.87
N GLY A 11 -51.65 -29.60 29.79
CA GLY A 11 -50.85 -29.87 30.98
C GLY A 11 -49.88 -31.06 30.93
N LEU A 12 -48.59 -30.70 30.85
CA LEU A 12 -47.48 -31.20 31.69
C LEU A 12 -46.68 -32.46 31.26
N LEU A 13 -45.37 -32.20 31.20
CA LEU A 13 -44.20 -33.08 31.15
C LEU A 13 -44.13 -34.09 32.31
N PRO A 14 -43.32 -35.15 32.16
CA PRO A 14 -42.03 -35.17 32.87
C PRO A 14 -40.87 -35.55 31.92
N LEU A 15 -39.77 -34.79 31.88
CA LEU A 15 -38.60 -34.92 32.76
C LEU A 15 -38.12 -36.37 32.91
N SER A 16 -37.20 -36.78 32.03
CA SER A 16 -36.22 -37.83 32.32
C SER A 16 -34.84 -37.32 31.98
N PHE A 17 -34.11 -37.00 33.05
CA PHE A 17 -32.67 -36.78 33.07
C PHE A 17 -31.97 -38.09 32.69
N ALA A 18 -31.22 -38.08 31.59
CA ALA A 18 -30.15 -39.05 31.38
C ALA A 18 -28.93 -38.27 30.86
N ALA A 19 -28.06 -37.93 31.81
CA ALA A 19 -26.77 -37.30 31.57
C ALA A 19 -25.83 -38.32 30.92
N CYS A 20 -25.71 -38.26 29.59
CA CYS A 20 -24.56 -38.85 28.90
C CYS A 20 -23.47 -37.78 28.79
N LEU A 21 -22.60 -37.74 29.81
CA LEU A 21 -21.28 -37.09 29.75
C LEU A 21 -20.40 -37.87 28.75
N GLY A 22 -20.62 -37.63 27.47
CA GLY A 22 -19.70 -38.01 26.41
C GLY A 22 -18.65 -36.93 26.23
N LEU A 23 -17.51 -37.10 26.88
CA LEU A 23 -16.26 -36.38 26.60
C LEU A 23 -15.82 -36.64 25.15
N GLY A 24 -16.39 -35.86 24.22
CA GLY A 24 -15.88 -35.75 22.86
C GLY A 24 -14.91 -34.58 22.81
N LEU A 25 -13.61 -34.89 22.84
CA LEU A 25 -12.53 -33.92 22.64
C LEU A 25 -12.82 -33.03 21.42
N THR A 26 -13.12 -31.76 21.66
CA THR A 26 -12.94 -30.73 20.64
C THR A 26 -11.44 -30.57 20.45
N ALA A 27 -10.90 -31.29 19.46
CA ALA A 27 -9.59 -30.98 18.92
C ALA A 27 -9.71 -29.60 18.24
N VAL A 28 -9.59 -28.54 19.04
CA VAL A 28 -9.26 -27.21 18.56
C VAL A 28 -7.92 -27.36 17.88
N THR A 29 -7.93 -27.45 16.56
CA THR A 29 -6.74 -27.23 15.76
C THR A 29 -6.36 -25.78 15.99
N ALA A 30 -5.52 -25.53 16.99
CA ALA A 30 -4.70 -24.34 17.05
C ALA A 30 -3.84 -24.38 15.79
N GLN A 31 -4.32 -23.77 14.71
CA GLN A 31 -3.46 -23.33 13.64
C GLN A 31 -2.55 -22.29 14.29
N ALA A 32 -1.41 -22.76 14.78
CA ALA A 32 -0.26 -21.91 15.02
C ALA A 32 0.06 -21.29 13.65
N GLN A 33 -0.53 -20.12 13.41
CA GLN A 33 -0.16 -19.26 12.31
C GLN A 33 1.29 -18.92 12.61
N LEU A 34 2.21 -19.62 11.94
CA LEU A 34 3.62 -19.26 11.91
C LEU A 34 3.64 -17.84 11.32
N GLU A 35 3.57 -16.85 12.20
CA GLU A 35 4.02 -15.50 11.89
C GLU A 35 5.53 -15.64 11.67
N THR A 36 5.92 -16.02 10.46
CA THR A 36 7.30 -15.98 10.03
C THR A 36 7.73 -14.53 10.22
N GLU A 37 8.67 -14.29 11.15
CA GLU A 37 9.25 -12.96 11.30
C GLU A 37 9.71 -12.47 9.92
N PRO A 38 9.30 -11.25 9.51
CA PRO A 38 9.59 -10.77 8.17
C PRO A 38 11.09 -10.76 7.94
N HIS A 39 11.53 -11.34 6.81
CA HIS A 39 12.95 -11.35 6.47
C HIS A 39 13.46 -9.89 6.44
N PRO A 40 14.69 -9.60 6.89
CA PRO A 40 15.21 -8.22 6.90
C PRO A 40 15.12 -7.53 5.55
N LEU A 41 15.26 -8.29 4.46
CA LEU A 41 15.10 -7.82 3.08
C LEU A 41 13.64 -7.45 2.75
N ASP A 42 12.65 -8.18 3.27
CA ASP A 42 11.23 -7.85 3.10
C ASP A 42 10.87 -6.56 3.82
N THR A 43 11.42 -6.38 5.02
CA THR A 43 11.25 -5.14 5.81
C THR A 43 11.92 -3.96 5.10
N PHE A 44 13.10 -4.17 4.50
CA PHE A 44 13.78 -3.17 3.70
C PHE A 44 12.98 -2.79 2.46
N ILE A 45 12.53 -3.78 1.66
CA ILE A 45 11.70 -3.54 0.46
C ILE A 45 10.42 -2.79 0.84
N LYS A 46 9.69 -3.27 1.85
CA LYS A 46 8.46 -2.61 2.32
C LYS A 46 8.73 -1.17 2.78
N GLY A 47 9.84 -0.94 3.46
CA GLY A 47 10.29 0.38 3.89
C GLY A 47 10.54 1.31 2.72
N ILE A 48 11.31 0.88 1.71
CA ILE A 48 11.60 1.71 0.55
C ILE A 48 10.37 1.93 -0.33
N THR A 49 9.42 1.00 -0.41
CA THR A 49 8.22 1.16 -1.25
C THR A 49 7.07 1.89 -0.56
N ASN A 50 7.24 2.36 0.68
CA ASN A 50 6.18 3.04 1.40
C ASN A 50 6.06 4.50 0.94
N PHE A 51 4.96 4.86 0.29
CA PHE A 51 4.68 6.22 -0.17
C PHE A 51 3.45 6.84 0.53
N SER A 52 3.00 6.27 1.65
CA SER A 52 1.84 6.78 2.41
C SER A 52 1.98 8.23 2.88
N GLN A 53 3.21 8.73 2.91
CA GLN A 53 3.57 10.10 3.25
C GLN A 53 4.41 10.69 2.11
N PRO A 54 4.50 12.02 1.99
CA PRO A 54 5.40 12.65 1.03
C PRO A 54 6.82 12.12 1.16
N THR A 55 7.36 11.63 0.06
CA THR A 55 8.69 11.00 -0.02
C THR A 55 9.48 11.64 -1.15
N GLY A 56 10.73 12.01 -0.88
CA GLY A 56 11.67 12.45 -1.90
C GLY A 56 12.21 11.26 -2.67
N ILE A 57 12.24 11.35 -4.00
CA ILE A 57 12.85 10.37 -4.89
C ILE A 57 13.80 11.08 -5.86
N ARG A 58 14.90 10.42 -6.21
CA ARG A 58 15.74 10.81 -7.34
C ARG A 58 15.89 9.65 -8.30
N GLY A 59 15.97 9.98 -9.58
CA GLY A 59 16.13 9.00 -10.63
C GLY A 59 16.22 9.65 -12.00
N THR A 60 16.35 8.83 -13.02
CA THR A 60 16.41 9.28 -14.42
C THR A 60 15.15 8.89 -15.18
N VAL A 61 14.68 9.78 -16.06
CA VAL A 61 13.52 9.50 -16.93
C VAL A 61 13.81 8.27 -17.79
N ARG A 62 13.04 7.20 -17.59
CA ARG A 62 13.17 5.97 -18.38
C ARG A 62 12.36 6.07 -19.68
N TYR A 63 11.07 6.40 -19.54
CA TYR A 63 10.14 6.72 -20.62
C TYR A 63 8.83 7.31 -20.06
N ILE A 64 7.99 7.82 -20.95
CA ILE A 64 6.67 8.38 -20.63
C ILE A 64 5.62 7.51 -21.32
N GLU A 65 4.65 7.02 -20.55
CA GLU A 65 3.51 6.22 -21.01
C GLU A 65 2.31 7.15 -21.20
N GLN A 66 2.07 7.58 -22.45
CA GLN A 66 1.10 8.64 -22.75
C GLN A 66 -0.36 8.22 -22.52
N ASP A 67 -0.72 6.97 -22.83
CA ASP A 67 -2.07 6.42 -22.68
C ASP A 67 -2.52 6.36 -21.22
N ARG A 68 -1.57 6.16 -20.29
CA ARG A 68 -1.83 6.10 -18.85
C ARG A 68 -1.37 7.33 -18.07
N GLN A 69 -0.90 8.35 -18.79
CA GLN A 69 -0.30 9.56 -18.20
C GLN A 69 0.70 9.21 -17.08
N THR A 70 1.62 8.28 -17.35
CA THR A 70 2.53 7.75 -16.33
C THR A 70 3.97 8.02 -16.71
N LEU A 71 4.74 8.57 -15.76
CA LEU A 71 6.18 8.74 -15.87
C LEU A 71 6.87 7.54 -15.23
N TRP A 72 7.75 6.90 -16.00
CA TRP A 72 8.58 5.80 -15.53
C TRP A 72 10.00 6.30 -15.30
N LEU A 73 10.53 6.03 -14.11
CA LEU A 73 11.88 6.41 -13.69
C LEU A 73 12.75 5.16 -13.50
N ASN A 74 14.03 5.25 -13.83
CA ASN A 74 15.05 4.42 -13.16
C ASN A 74 15.25 5.05 -11.78
N TRP A 75 14.89 4.34 -10.72
CA TRP A 75 14.81 4.90 -9.38
C TRP A 75 16.10 4.63 -8.62
N GLU A 76 16.78 5.70 -8.22
CA GLU A 76 18.17 5.64 -7.76
C GLU A 76 18.30 5.99 -6.28
N GLN A 77 17.53 6.98 -5.80
CA GLN A 77 17.59 7.41 -4.39
C GLN A 77 16.21 7.69 -3.79
N ARG A 78 16.13 7.57 -2.47
CA ARG A 78 14.97 7.91 -1.64
C ARG A 78 15.38 8.77 -0.46
N SER A 79 14.55 9.74 -0.09
CA SER A 79 14.65 10.48 1.17
C SER A 79 13.30 10.54 1.88
N ASP A 80 13.33 10.33 3.19
CA ASP A 80 12.18 10.45 4.09
C ASP A 80 12.26 11.71 4.98
N GLU A 81 13.30 12.55 4.79
CA GLU A 81 13.58 13.77 5.55
C GLU A 81 12.64 14.91 5.15
N ARG A 82 11.40 14.79 5.61
CA ARG A 82 10.35 15.79 5.44
C ARG A 82 10.61 17.03 6.30
N PRO A 83 10.06 18.19 5.90
CA PRO A 83 9.44 18.46 4.59
C PRO A 83 10.45 18.96 3.55
N LEU A 84 11.72 19.15 3.93
CA LEU A 84 12.69 19.90 3.14
C LEU A 84 13.41 19.04 2.09
N PHE A 85 13.58 17.73 2.33
CA PHE A 85 14.22 16.78 1.41
C PHE A 85 15.64 17.19 0.92
N GLU A 86 16.32 18.05 1.67
CA GLU A 86 17.66 18.54 1.31
C GLU A 86 18.77 17.51 1.57
N SER A 87 18.53 16.54 2.46
CA SER A 87 19.49 15.51 2.85
C SER A 87 18.80 14.14 3.04
N GLY A 88 19.49 13.19 3.69
CA GLY A 88 18.92 11.88 4.01
C GLY A 88 18.73 10.94 2.82
N TRP A 89 19.34 11.27 1.67
CA TRP A 89 19.26 10.48 0.45
C TRP A 89 19.97 9.13 0.61
N LYS A 90 19.20 8.06 0.50
CA LYS A 90 19.69 6.67 0.54
C LYS A 90 19.58 6.07 -0.85
N LEU A 91 20.59 5.30 -1.24
CA LEU A 91 20.57 4.54 -2.49
C LEU A 91 19.45 3.49 -2.43
N VAL A 92 18.73 3.38 -3.55
CA VAL A 92 17.81 2.28 -3.80
C VAL A 92 18.60 1.18 -4.48
N PRO A 93 18.67 -0.03 -3.90
CA PRO A 93 19.48 -1.10 -4.45
C PRO A 93 18.85 -1.74 -5.70
N GLY A 94 19.72 -2.12 -6.63
CA GLY A 94 19.35 -2.79 -7.88
C GLY A 94 18.84 -1.85 -8.96
N ASP A 95 18.44 -2.42 -10.10
CA ASP A 95 17.85 -1.69 -11.23
C ASP A 95 16.36 -1.41 -10.99
N ALA A 96 16.06 -0.72 -9.88
CA ALA A 96 14.70 -0.42 -9.47
C ALA A 96 14.04 0.57 -10.43
N THR A 97 12.75 0.34 -10.71
CA THR A 97 11.96 1.24 -11.56
C THR A 97 10.72 1.70 -10.83
N LEU A 98 10.36 2.96 -11.00
CA LEU A 98 9.22 3.55 -10.30
C LEU A 98 8.27 4.22 -11.30
N ALA A 99 7.00 3.84 -11.22
CA ALA A 99 5.92 4.50 -11.91
C ALA A 99 5.28 5.56 -11.00
N VAL A 100 5.11 6.76 -11.54
CA VAL A 100 4.51 7.92 -10.88
C VAL A 100 3.59 8.66 -11.85
N GLN A 101 2.54 9.28 -11.32
CA GLN A 101 1.50 9.94 -12.08
C GLN A 101 1.45 11.44 -11.75
N PRO A 102 1.06 12.29 -12.72
CA PRO A 102 0.75 13.67 -12.41
C PRO A 102 -0.46 13.75 -11.47
N ARG A 103 -0.58 14.85 -10.74
CA ARG A 103 -1.77 15.18 -9.94
C ARG A 103 -2.91 15.73 -10.79
N ASP A 104 -2.55 16.42 -11.87
CA ASP A 104 -3.48 17.15 -12.72
C ASP A 104 -2.95 17.28 -14.16
N SER A 105 -3.78 17.79 -15.05
CA SER A 105 -3.46 17.96 -16.46
C SER A 105 -2.36 18.99 -16.71
N GLU A 106 -2.25 20.03 -15.89
CA GLU A 106 -1.21 21.05 -16.05
C GLU A 106 0.17 20.45 -15.77
N GLN A 107 0.27 19.65 -14.70
CA GLN A 107 1.49 18.91 -14.39
C GLN A 107 1.81 17.88 -15.48
N TRP A 108 0.80 17.21 -16.05
CA TRP A 108 1.00 16.30 -17.16
C TRP A 108 1.62 16.98 -18.38
N GLU A 109 1.14 18.15 -18.79
CA GLU A 109 1.67 18.88 -19.95
C GLU A 109 3.17 19.16 -19.79
N LYS A 110 3.60 19.56 -18.58
CA LYS A 110 5.02 19.81 -18.26
C LYS A 110 5.86 18.53 -18.31
N LEU A 111 5.32 17.41 -17.83
CA LEU A 111 6.02 16.12 -17.79
C LEU A 111 6.07 15.42 -19.15
N SER A 112 5.07 15.64 -20.00
CA SER A 112 4.87 14.88 -21.25
C SER A 112 5.99 15.04 -22.28
N ASN A 113 6.82 16.08 -22.14
CA ASN A 113 7.90 16.42 -23.05
C ASN A 113 9.30 16.20 -22.45
N LEU A 114 9.41 15.58 -21.27
CA LEU A 114 10.72 15.33 -20.67
C LEU A 114 11.52 14.35 -21.50
N SER A 115 12.81 14.64 -21.64
CA SER A 115 13.73 13.79 -22.39
C SER A 115 14.09 12.54 -21.59
N LYS A 116 14.21 11.41 -22.29
CA LYS A 116 14.78 10.19 -21.70
C LYS A 116 16.19 10.47 -21.17
N GLY A 117 16.49 9.95 -19.98
CA GLY A 117 17.76 10.13 -19.29
C GLY A 117 17.86 11.41 -18.47
N LEU A 118 16.88 12.30 -18.52
CA LEU A 118 16.86 13.50 -17.69
C LEU A 118 16.83 13.11 -16.20
N PRO A 119 17.79 13.58 -15.38
CA PRO A 119 17.76 13.33 -13.95
C PRO A 119 16.74 14.25 -13.28
N LEU A 120 15.89 13.67 -12.43
CA LEU A 120 14.83 14.36 -11.73
C LEU A 120 14.93 14.11 -10.23
N GLU A 121 14.60 15.13 -9.46
CA GLU A 121 14.17 15.01 -8.08
C GLU A 121 12.66 15.22 -8.02
N LEU A 122 11.94 14.35 -7.32
CA LEU A 122 10.50 14.45 -7.17
C LEU A 122 10.09 14.25 -5.72
N ILE A 123 9.03 14.93 -5.31
CA ILE A 123 8.30 14.57 -4.09
C ILE A 123 7.06 13.80 -4.54
N VAL A 124 6.86 12.60 -4.00
CA VAL A 124 5.76 11.70 -4.38
C VAL A 124 4.99 11.20 -3.17
N GLN A 125 3.71 10.93 -3.36
CA GLN A 125 2.85 10.35 -2.33
C GLN A 125 1.80 9.42 -2.96
N ASP A 126 1.50 8.32 -2.29
CA ASP A 126 0.41 7.41 -2.62
C ASP A 126 -0.95 8.02 -2.29
N ASP A 127 -1.94 7.85 -3.17
CA ASP A 127 -3.31 8.34 -2.98
C ASP A 127 -4.20 7.42 -2.11
N GLY A 128 -3.66 6.32 -1.59
CA GLY A 128 -4.41 5.28 -0.88
C GLY A 128 -5.13 4.30 -1.80
N LYS A 129 -5.06 4.46 -3.12
CA LYS A 129 -5.59 3.54 -4.13
C LYS A 129 -4.47 2.81 -4.89
N GLY A 130 -3.22 2.99 -4.46
CA GLY A 130 -2.04 2.38 -5.06
C GLY A 130 -1.45 3.20 -6.21
N HIS A 131 -1.90 4.44 -6.42
CA HIS A 131 -1.30 5.37 -7.38
C HIS A 131 -0.40 6.36 -6.66
N ARG A 132 0.82 6.52 -7.17
CA ARG A 132 1.79 7.49 -6.64
C ARG A 132 1.70 8.76 -7.45
N HIS A 133 1.30 9.85 -6.82
CA HIS A 133 1.21 11.16 -7.46
C HIS A 133 2.41 12.03 -7.16
N ILE A 134 2.81 12.83 -8.15
CA ILE A 134 3.92 13.76 -8.08
C ILE A 134 3.47 15.05 -7.39
N LEU A 135 3.91 15.27 -6.16
CA LEU A 135 3.67 16.50 -5.40
C LEU A 135 4.54 17.68 -5.84
N SER A 136 5.72 17.41 -6.40
CA SER A 136 6.58 18.40 -7.06
C SER A 136 7.68 17.66 -7.82
N PHE A 137 8.32 18.34 -8.77
CA PHE A 137 9.49 17.83 -9.45
C PHE A 137 10.45 18.97 -9.81
N GLU A 138 11.75 18.65 -9.86
CA GLU A 138 12.84 19.55 -10.25
C GLU A 138 13.76 18.80 -11.21
N ASP A 139 14.18 19.47 -12.28
CA ASP A 139 15.29 19.02 -13.12
C ASP A 139 16.60 19.32 -12.40
N ILE A 140 17.36 18.27 -12.10
CA ILE A 140 18.63 18.35 -11.37
C ILE A 140 19.83 18.13 -12.28
N SER A 141 19.69 18.31 -13.59
CA SER A 141 20.81 18.25 -14.55
C SER A 141 21.81 19.41 -14.39
N GLY A 142 21.44 20.44 -13.64
CA GLY A 142 22.30 21.57 -13.32
C GLY A 142 23.52 21.18 -12.47
N PRO A 143 24.51 22.09 -12.34
CA PRO A 143 25.63 21.87 -11.44
C PRO A 143 25.11 21.62 -10.00
N PRO A 144 25.75 20.73 -9.23
CA PRO A 144 25.27 20.40 -7.90
C PRO A 144 25.18 21.66 -7.03
N LYS A 145 24.08 21.79 -6.27
CA LYS A 145 23.82 22.92 -5.36
C LYS A 145 24.92 23.12 -4.32
N ILE A 146 25.74 22.08 -4.07
CA ILE A 146 26.92 22.11 -3.20
C ILE A 146 28.10 21.52 -4.00
N PRO A 147 29.21 22.26 -4.20
CA PRO A 147 30.40 21.67 -4.82
C PRO A 147 30.98 20.59 -3.90
N LEU A 148 31.40 19.48 -4.52
CA LEU A 148 32.13 18.39 -3.85
C LEU A 148 33.44 18.89 -3.22
#